data_AF-F4MRA4-F1
#
_entry.id   AF-F4MRA4-F1
#
_cell.length_a   1.000
_cell.length_b   1.000
_cell.length_c   1.000
_cell.angle_alpha   90.00
_cell.angle_beta   90.00
_cell.angle_gamma   90.00
#
_symmetry.space_group_name_H-M   'P 1'
#
loop_
_entity.id
_entity.type
_entity.pdbx_description
1 polymer ?
#
loop_
_entity_poly.entity_id
_entity_poly.type
_entity_poly.pdbx_seq_one_letter_code
_entity_poly.pdbx_strand_id
1 'polypeptide(L)'
;MKKLLTILGSVGLIATTSAAVIACGDKTQQKAPDKKDENKPAEEKKEEKTEETKKEEDKTQPDFSTIENKVLANFEPNENNIVEQSKIKKELVEKLKVKESELQSLEIDYEKKTGSVVIPKFSKKLDFKFTTIYDLGEIESENKNGTAVTSQLKIKEALAKKLKTETKNIQGLNVNYNNNTGTAYGPKSSNLLEFKFSVKNSSPKQS
;
A
#
# COMPACT_ATOMS: atom_id res chain seq x y z
N MET A 1 -42.11 26.93 2.61
CA MET A 1 -42.56 26.78 1.22
C MET A 1 -41.74 25.69 0.55
N LYS A 2 -42.44 24.84 -0.22
CA LYS A 2 -42.01 23.62 -0.90
C LYS A 2 -40.82 23.86 -1.84
N LYS A 3 -39.86 22.91 -1.89
CA LYS A 3 -39.30 22.33 -3.14
C LYS A 3 -38.78 20.92 -2.87
N LEU A 4 -39.71 19.97 -2.82
CA LEU A 4 -39.49 18.57 -3.23
C LEU A 4 -39.77 18.52 -4.74
N LEU A 5 -38.93 17.79 -5.48
CA LEU A 5 -39.16 17.07 -6.76
C LEU A 5 -37.76 16.87 -7.41
N THR A 6 -37.19 15.66 -7.51
CA THR A 6 -37.51 14.53 -8.41
C THR A 6 -36.42 14.39 -9.47
N ILE A 7 -35.57 13.36 -9.33
CA ILE A 7 -34.96 12.53 -10.41
C ILE A 7 -34.57 11.24 -9.67
N LEU A 8 -35.33 10.14 -9.58
CA LEU A 8 -35.90 9.23 -10.58
C LEU A 8 -35.01 8.93 -11.80
N GLY A 9 -34.27 7.83 -11.71
CA GLY A 9 -33.50 7.19 -12.78
C GLY A 9 -32.27 6.50 -12.16
N SER A 10 -32.04 5.20 -12.23
CA SER A 10 -32.55 4.16 -13.12
C SER A 10 -32.31 2.81 -12.44
N VAL A 11 -33.32 1.95 -12.47
CA VAL A 11 -33.22 0.54 -12.08
C VAL A 11 -32.38 -0.18 -13.13
N GLY A 12 -31.16 -0.59 -12.79
CA GLY A 12 -30.40 -1.55 -13.56
C GLY A 12 -30.87 -2.97 -13.24
N LEU A 13 -31.75 -3.51 -14.08
CA LEU A 13 -32.11 -4.94 -14.09
C LEU A 13 -30.87 -5.77 -14.40
N ILE A 14 -30.35 -6.49 -13.41
CA ILE A 14 -29.32 -7.51 -13.64
C ILE A 14 -30.06 -8.76 -14.15
N ALA A 15 -30.01 -8.98 -15.46
CA ALA A 15 -30.58 -10.17 -16.08
C ALA A 15 -29.73 -11.40 -15.71
N THR A 16 -30.33 -12.27 -14.91
CA THR A 16 -29.87 -13.63 -14.63
C THR A 16 -29.76 -14.42 -15.93
N THR A 17 -28.54 -14.79 -16.32
CA THR A 17 -28.33 -15.87 -17.28
C THR A 17 -27.72 -17.05 -16.54
N SER A 18 -28.61 -17.86 -15.95
CA SER A 18 -28.29 -19.21 -15.50
C SER A 18 -28.31 -20.14 -16.72
N ALA A 19 -27.15 -20.48 -17.26
CA ALA A 19 -27.02 -21.61 -18.17
C ALA A 19 -26.39 -22.78 -17.40
N ALA A 20 -27.25 -23.64 -16.86
CA ALA A 20 -26.86 -24.98 -16.44
C ALA A 20 -26.64 -25.82 -17.71
N VAL A 21 -25.41 -26.28 -17.94
CA VAL A 21 -25.13 -27.31 -18.94
C VAL A 21 -25.08 -28.64 -18.19
N ILE A 22 -26.23 -29.31 -18.15
CA ILE A 22 -26.29 -30.75 -17.92
C ILE A 22 -27.13 -31.33 -19.04
N ALA A 23 -26.46 -31.97 -19.99
CA ALA A 23 -27.07 -32.99 -20.82
C ALA A 23 -26.16 -34.22 -20.74
N CYS A 24 -26.63 -35.19 -19.96
CA CYS A 24 -26.21 -36.58 -20.08
C CYS A 24 -26.39 -37.01 -21.55
N GLY A 25 -25.28 -37.32 -22.23
CA GLY A 25 -25.26 -38.11 -23.45
C GLY A 25 -24.77 -39.51 -23.10
N ASP A 26 -25.53 -40.49 -23.56
CA ASP A 26 -25.58 -41.89 -23.14
C ASP A 26 -24.27 -42.69 -23.02
N LYS A 27 -24.37 -43.70 -22.15
CA LYS A 27 -23.45 -44.84 -22.02
C LYS A 27 -23.32 -45.59 -23.36
N THR A 28 -22.10 -45.98 -23.74
CA THR A 28 -21.88 -47.27 -24.42
C THR A 28 -20.43 -47.76 -24.33
N GLN A 29 -20.25 -48.77 -23.49
CA GLN A 29 -19.42 -49.99 -23.62
C GLN A 29 -18.20 -50.01 -24.56
N GLN A 30 -17.01 -50.13 -23.94
CA GLN A 30 -16.21 -51.37 -23.94
C GLN A 30 -15.92 -52.05 -25.30
N LYS A 31 -14.66 -51.94 -25.78
CA LYS A 31 -13.74 -53.03 -26.17
C LYS A 31 -12.67 -52.54 -27.17
N ALA A 32 -11.40 -52.68 -26.79
CA ALA A 32 -10.32 -52.99 -27.73
C ALA A 32 -10.46 -54.48 -28.15
N PRO A 33 -9.83 -54.97 -29.24
CA PRO A 33 -8.37 -55.17 -29.25
C PRO A 33 -7.67 -55.13 -30.63
N ASP A 34 -6.33 -55.17 -30.54
CA ASP A 34 -5.39 -55.85 -31.45
C ASP A 34 -5.11 -55.22 -32.85
N LYS A 35 -3.87 -55.12 -33.35
CA LYS A 35 -2.66 -55.92 -33.13
C LYS A 35 -1.43 -55.27 -33.81
N LYS A 36 -0.25 -55.54 -33.21
CA LYS A 36 1.07 -55.85 -33.82
C LYS A 36 1.90 -54.71 -34.43
N ASP A 37 3.22 -54.65 -34.28
CA ASP A 37 4.21 -55.49 -33.58
C ASP A 37 5.51 -54.67 -33.38
N GLU A 38 6.22 -54.97 -32.29
CA GLU A 38 7.68 -55.13 -32.14
C GLU A 38 8.64 -54.04 -32.71
N ASN A 39 9.61 -53.48 -31.97
CA ASN A 39 10.60 -54.19 -31.17
C ASN A 39 11.33 -53.27 -30.15
N LYS A 40 11.74 -53.89 -29.04
CA LYS A 40 12.38 -53.43 -27.78
C LYS A 40 13.94 -53.33 -27.94
N PRO A 41 14.82 -53.20 -26.89
CA PRO A 41 14.66 -52.88 -25.44
C PRO A 41 15.77 -51.98 -24.79
N ALA A 42 15.62 -51.73 -23.47
CA ALA A 42 16.64 -51.49 -22.40
C ALA A 42 17.32 -50.10 -22.36
N GLU A 43 17.56 -49.41 -21.23
CA GLU A 43 17.80 -49.74 -19.81
C GLU A 43 17.15 -48.65 -18.91
N GLU A 44 16.36 -48.99 -17.89
CA GLU A 44 16.71 -49.11 -16.46
C GLU A 44 16.65 -47.83 -15.60
N LYS A 45 16.12 -48.07 -14.41
CA LYS A 45 15.69 -47.15 -13.36
C LYS A 45 16.84 -46.35 -12.75
N LYS A 46 16.53 -45.11 -12.36
CA LYS A 46 16.95 -44.60 -11.05
C LYS A 46 15.92 -43.63 -10.47
N GLU A 47 15.26 -44.08 -9.41
CA GLU A 47 14.67 -43.23 -8.38
C GLU A 47 15.77 -42.32 -7.82
N GLU A 48 15.49 -41.03 -7.60
CA GLU A 48 15.59 -40.41 -6.27
C GLU A 48 15.32 -38.91 -6.31
N LYS A 49 14.53 -38.48 -5.32
CA LYS A 49 14.45 -37.15 -4.69
C LYS A 49 13.94 -35.98 -5.54
N THR A 50 12.62 -35.82 -5.42
CA THR A 50 12.04 -34.68 -4.71
C THR A 50 13.08 -33.86 -3.91
N GLU A 51 13.65 -32.84 -4.53
CA GLU A 51 13.95 -31.59 -3.82
C GLU A 51 12.68 -30.73 -3.88
N GLU A 52 11.69 -31.11 -3.07
CA GLU A 52 10.91 -30.08 -2.40
C GLU A 52 11.94 -29.24 -1.65
N THR A 53 12.32 -28.10 -2.21
CA THR A 53 12.85 -27.00 -1.40
C THR A 53 11.68 -26.50 -0.54
N LYS A 54 11.29 -27.30 0.45
CA LYS A 54 10.68 -26.82 1.69
C LYS A 54 11.73 -25.92 2.32
N LYS A 55 11.85 -24.69 1.79
CA LYS A 55 12.15 -23.54 2.63
C LYS A 55 11.23 -23.70 3.81
N GLU A 56 11.81 -23.87 4.98
CA GLU A 56 11.10 -23.77 6.25
C GLU A 56 10.12 -22.60 6.13
N GLU A 57 8.85 -22.93 5.93
CA GLU A 57 7.79 -22.03 6.32
C GLU A 57 7.95 -21.98 7.83
N ASP A 58 8.69 -20.99 8.30
CA ASP A 58 8.66 -20.53 9.66
C ASP A 58 7.17 -20.37 10.00
N LYS A 59 6.61 -21.37 10.69
CA LYS A 59 5.19 -21.47 11.05
C LYS A 59 4.85 -20.49 12.17
N THR A 60 5.47 -19.32 12.17
CA THR A 60 4.96 -18.20 12.92
C THR A 60 3.65 -17.80 12.25
N GLN A 61 2.51 -18.17 12.84
CA GLN A 61 1.22 -17.66 12.37
C GLN A 61 1.29 -16.12 12.32
N PRO A 62 0.78 -15.48 11.25
CA PRO A 62 0.75 -14.02 11.18
C PRO A 62 0.01 -13.43 12.38
N ASP A 63 0.62 -12.46 13.05
CA ASP A 63 -0.06 -11.70 14.09
C ASP A 63 -0.88 -10.57 13.47
N PHE A 64 -2.13 -10.89 13.12
CA PHE A 64 -3.08 -9.94 12.54
C PHE A 64 -3.40 -8.77 13.48
N SER A 65 -3.22 -8.92 14.80
CA SER A 65 -3.52 -7.87 15.76
C SER A 65 -2.59 -6.67 15.63
N THR A 66 -1.45 -6.82 14.95
CA THR A 66 -0.52 -5.72 14.65
C THR A 66 -1.05 -4.77 13.57
N ILE A 67 -1.96 -5.23 12.72
CA ILE A 67 -2.51 -4.48 11.57
C ILE A 67 -3.94 -4.05 11.81
N GLU A 68 -4.78 -4.96 12.30
CA GLU A 68 -6.22 -4.79 12.36
C GLU A 68 -6.62 -3.50 13.11
N ASN A 69 -7.24 -2.58 12.36
CA ASN A 69 -7.66 -1.25 12.79
C ASN A 69 -6.56 -0.35 13.38
N LYS A 70 -5.29 -0.68 13.12
CA LYS A 70 -4.11 0.07 13.58
C LYS A 70 -3.47 0.87 12.46
N VAL A 71 -2.57 1.78 12.83
CA VAL A 71 -1.74 2.50 11.86
C VAL A 71 -0.65 1.56 11.38
N LEU A 72 -0.69 1.20 10.10
CA LEU A 72 0.28 0.36 9.44
C LEU A 72 1.65 1.03 9.43
N ALA A 73 1.75 2.21 8.84
CA ALA A 73 2.98 3.00 8.78
C ALA A 73 2.70 4.45 8.37
N ASN A 74 3.75 5.26 8.41
CA ASN A 74 3.83 6.50 7.67
C ASN A 74 4.50 6.25 6.32
N PHE A 75 3.85 6.65 5.24
CA PHE A 75 4.40 6.55 3.90
C PHE A 75 4.66 7.95 3.37
N GLU A 76 5.88 8.25 2.94
CA GLU A 76 6.13 9.49 2.20
C GLU A 76 5.30 9.44 0.90
N PRO A 77 4.33 10.36 0.72
CA PRO A 77 3.51 10.38 -0.47
C PRO A 77 4.31 10.96 -1.64
N ASN A 78 3.70 10.99 -2.82
CA ASN A 78 4.19 11.77 -3.95
C ASN A 78 3.65 13.21 -3.90
N GLU A 79 4.01 14.01 -4.91
CA GLU A 79 3.58 15.41 -5.06
C GLU A 79 2.05 15.61 -5.11
N ASN A 80 1.26 14.54 -5.34
CA ASN A 80 -0.19 14.55 -5.36
C ASN A 80 -0.82 14.06 -4.04
N ASN A 81 -0.03 13.89 -2.98
CA ASN A 81 -0.43 13.28 -1.70
C ASN A 81 -0.88 11.81 -1.82
N ILE A 82 -0.37 11.07 -2.82
CA ILE A 82 -0.74 9.67 -3.06
C ILE A 82 0.45 8.78 -2.71
N VAL A 83 0.16 7.65 -2.07
CA VAL A 83 1.13 6.59 -1.76
C VAL A 83 1.01 5.48 -2.78
N GLU A 84 2.12 4.98 -3.30
CA GLU A 84 2.12 3.81 -4.17
C GLU A 84 1.64 2.57 -3.42
N GLN A 85 0.61 1.88 -3.92
CA GLN A 85 0.06 0.68 -3.29
C GLN A 85 1.10 -0.43 -3.12
N SER A 86 2.11 -0.51 -4.00
CA SER A 86 3.22 -1.46 -3.88
C SER A 86 4.02 -1.26 -2.58
N LYS A 87 4.18 -0.02 -2.10
CA LYS A 87 4.85 0.27 -0.82
C LYS A 87 4.01 -0.21 0.36
N ILE A 88 2.70 0.05 0.32
CA ILE A 88 1.74 -0.42 1.35
C ILE A 88 1.75 -1.95 1.40
N LYS A 89 1.71 -2.60 0.24
CA LYS A 89 1.72 -4.06 0.14
C LYS A 89 2.99 -4.69 0.70
N LYS A 90 4.16 -4.08 0.45
CA LYS A 90 5.43 -4.51 1.03
C LYS A 90 5.45 -4.40 2.55
N GLU A 91 4.94 -3.29 3.10
CA GLU A 91 4.85 -3.10 4.55
C GLU A 91 3.92 -4.16 5.20
N LEU A 92 2.79 -4.47 4.56
CA LEU A 92 1.89 -5.54 5.02
C LEU A 92 2.58 -6.90 5.04
N VAL A 93 3.31 -7.24 3.97
CA VAL A 93 4.11 -8.47 3.88
C VAL A 93 5.12 -8.56 5.02
N GLU A 94 5.85 -7.47 5.29
CA GLU A 94 6.87 -7.43 6.33
C GLU A 94 6.27 -7.61 7.73
N LYS A 95 5.19 -6.87 8.06
CA LYS A 95 4.56 -6.96 9.38
C LYS A 95 3.86 -8.28 9.64
N LEU A 96 3.20 -8.83 8.62
CA LEU A 96 2.46 -10.08 8.74
C LEU A 96 3.35 -11.31 8.51
N LYS A 97 4.58 -11.13 8.01
CA LYS A 97 5.49 -12.21 7.62
C LYS A 97 4.87 -13.20 6.62
N VAL A 98 4.08 -12.69 5.69
CA VAL A 98 3.42 -13.48 4.63
C VAL A 98 4.04 -13.22 3.27
N LYS A 99 3.82 -14.09 2.28
CA LYS A 99 4.25 -13.83 0.90
C LYS A 99 3.35 -12.78 0.24
N GLU A 100 3.91 -12.00 -0.67
CA GLU A 100 3.14 -10.98 -1.39
C GLU A 100 1.95 -11.55 -2.19
N SER A 101 2.10 -12.78 -2.73
CA SER A 101 1.03 -13.50 -3.43
C SER A 101 -0.13 -13.93 -2.53
N GLU A 102 0.06 -13.93 -1.21
CA GLU A 102 -0.99 -14.26 -0.25
C GLU A 102 -1.90 -13.07 0.05
N LEU A 103 -1.47 -11.84 -0.30
CA LEU A 103 -2.27 -10.62 -0.19
C LEU A 103 -3.08 -10.40 -1.47
N GLN A 104 -4.40 -10.34 -1.35
CA GLN A 104 -5.35 -10.08 -2.42
C GLN A 104 -6.24 -8.89 -2.10
N SER A 105 -6.83 -8.29 -3.14
CA SER A 105 -7.85 -7.22 -3.01
C SER A 105 -7.43 -6.08 -2.09
N LEU A 106 -6.26 -5.49 -2.34
CA LEU A 106 -5.81 -4.28 -1.64
C LEU A 106 -6.63 -3.08 -2.10
N GLU A 107 -7.47 -2.56 -1.21
CA GLU A 107 -8.29 -1.37 -1.44
C GLU A 107 -7.78 -0.24 -0.56
N ILE A 108 -7.62 0.96 -1.13
CA ILE A 108 -7.09 2.13 -0.43
C ILE A 108 -8.04 3.31 -0.60
N ASP A 109 -8.43 3.93 0.52
CA ASP A 109 -9.10 5.22 0.59
C ASP A 109 -8.07 6.26 1.02
N TYR A 110 -7.58 7.06 0.06
CA TYR A 110 -6.56 8.09 0.30
C TYR A 110 -7.10 9.31 1.05
N GLU A 111 -8.41 9.56 0.98
CA GLU A 111 -9.04 10.68 1.68
C GLU A 111 -9.13 10.37 3.17
N LYS A 112 -9.59 9.17 3.51
CA LYS A 112 -9.67 8.72 4.91
C LYS A 112 -8.35 8.16 5.46
N LYS A 113 -7.34 7.99 4.59
CA LYS A 113 -6.06 7.34 4.89
C LYS A 113 -6.26 5.95 5.51
N THR A 114 -7.17 5.17 4.93
CA THR A 114 -7.51 3.80 5.35
C THR A 114 -7.31 2.81 4.22
N GLY A 115 -7.11 1.54 4.56
CA GLY A 115 -7.03 0.48 3.59
C GLY A 115 -7.58 -0.84 4.11
N SER A 116 -7.84 -1.74 3.18
CA SER A 116 -8.32 -3.09 3.43
C SER A 116 -7.55 -4.07 2.57
N VAL A 117 -7.24 -5.26 3.10
CA VAL A 117 -6.61 -6.35 2.35
C VAL A 117 -7.23 -7.69 2.72
N VAL A 118 -7.39 -8.58 1.74
CA VAL A 118 -7.87 -9.95 1.95
C VAL A 118 -6.67 -10.90 1.91
N ILE A 119 -6.64 -11.85 2.84
CA ILE A 119 -5.62 -12.90 2.92
C ILE A 119 -6.32 -14.26 2.90
N PRO A 120 -6.60 -14.80 1.70
CA PRO A 120 -7.46 -15.98 1.55
C PRO A 120 -6.95 -17.21 2.28
N LYS A 121 -5.62 -17.40 2.35
CA LYS A 121 -4.97 -18.51 3.07
C LYS A 121 -5.44 -18.63 4.52
N PHE A 122 -5.84 -17.50 5.13
CA PHE A 122 -6.31 -17.45 6.52
C PHE A 122 -7.80 -17.10 6.63
N SER A 123 -8.52 -16.97 5.52
CA SER A 123 -9.92 -16.49 5.48
C SER A 123 -10.10 -15.17 6.26
N LYS A 124 -9.13 -14.26 6.15
CA LYS A 124 -9.11 -12.98 6.85
C LYS A 124 -9.24 -11.82 5.88
N LYS A 125 -10.01 -10.81 6.29
CA LYS A 125 -9.95 -9.46 5.78
C LYS A 125 -9.39 -8.59 6.90
N LEU A 126 -8.41 -7.75 6.59
CA LEU A 126 -7.80 -6.84 7.54
C LEU A 126 -8.03 -5.40 7.11
N ASP A 127 -8.54 -4.60 8.02
CA ASP A 127 -8.66 -3.16 7.85
C ASP A 127 -7.51 -2.46 8.57
N PHE A 128 -6.98 -1.38 8.01
CA PHE A 128 -5.86 -0.63 8.59
C PHE A 128 -5.93 0.85 8.25
N LYS A 129 -5.15 1.64 8.98
CA LYS A 129 -4.93 3.07 8.75
C LYS A 129 -3.50 3.31 8.31
N PHE A 130 -3.23 4.45 7.68
CA PHE A 130 -1.87 4.90 7.40
C PHE A 130 -1.76 6.42 7.51
N THR A 131 -0.53 6.91 7.47
CA THR A 131 -0.24 8.35 7.49
C THR A 131 0.65 8.74 6.31
N THR A 132 0.61 10.01 5.92
CA THR A 132 1.27 10.54 4.72
C THR A 132 2.07 11.81 5.01
N ILE A 133 2.89 11.76 6.06
CA ILE A 133 3.68 12.89 6.54
C ILE A 133 5.07 12.85 5.90
N TYR A 134 5.47 13.95 5.26
CA TYR A 134 6.85 14.14 4.83
C TYR A 134 7.78 14.38 6.02
N ASP A 135 8.86 13.62 6.12
CA ASP A 135 9.95 13.92 7.05
C ASP A 135 10.97 14.82 6.35
N LEU A 136 11.04 16.08 6.77
CA LEU A 136 11.98 17.05 6.22
C LEU A 136 13.38 16.91 6.84
N GLY A 137 13.55 16.06 7.85
CA GLY A 137 14.79 15.88 8.58
C GLY A 137 15.12 17.07 9.48
N GLU A 138 16.41 17.23 9.77
CA GLU A 138 16.94 18.33 10.57
C GLU A 138 17.05 19.62 9.76
N ILE A 139 16.52 20.71 10.33
CA ILE A 139 16.58 22.05 9.76
C ILE A 139 17.33 22.97 10.73
N GLU A 140 18.30 23.71 10.19
CA GLU A 140 19.14 24.59 10.99
C GLU A 140 18.39 25.82 11.51
N SER A 141 18.43 26.01 12.82
CA SER A 141 17.96 27.24 13.47
C SER A 141 18.98 28.37 13.34
N GLU A 142 18.48 29.59 13.20
CA GLU A 142 19.27 30.82 13.28
C GLU A 142 19.05 31.50 14.63
N ASN A 143 20.11 32.05 15.22
CA ASN A 143 19.97 32.88 16.40
C ASN A 143 19.47 34.27 15.99
N LYS A 144 18.26 34.62 16.43
CA LYS A 144 17.68 35.95 16.29
C LYS A 144 17.42 36.50 17.68
N ASN A 145 18.17 37.54 18.07
CA ASN A 145 18.06 38.19 19.38
C ASN A 145 18.20 37.21 20.57
N GLY A 146 19.10 36.23 20.47
CA GLY A 146 19.32 35.21 21.51
C GLY A 146 18.34 34.03 21.49
N THR A 147 17.39 34.00 20.55
CA THR A 147 16.44 32.89 20.37
C THR A 147 16.79 32.10 19.11
N ALA A 148 16.91 30.78 19.23
CA ALA A 148 17.02 29.89 18.08
C ALA A 148 15.68 29.82 17.34
N VAL A 149 15.66 30.24 16.09
CA VAL A 149 14.46 30.29 15.24
C VAL A 149 14.71 29.55 13.94
N THR A 150 13.86 28.58 13.62
CA THR A 150 13.81 27.95 12.31
C THR A 150 12.94 28.79 11.39
N SER A 151 13.51 29.29 10.28
CA SER A 151 12.76 30.16 9.37
C SER A 151 11.77 29.35 8.52
N GLN A 152 10.60 29.92 8.25
CA GLN A 152 9.64 29.32 7.31
C GLN A 152 10.25 29.12 5.92
N LEU A 153 11.18 29.99 5.50
CA LEU A 153 11.87 29.86 4.22
C LEU A 153 12.67 28.55 4.14
N LYS A 154 13.46 28.22 5.17
CA LYS A 154 14.22 26.96 5.23
C LYS A 154 13.32 25.73 5.25
N ILE A 155 12.20 25.79 5.95
CA ILE A 155 11.18 24.73 5.95
C ILE A 155 10.60 24.57 4.53
N LYS A 156 10.27 25.68 3.88
CA LYS A 156 9.76 25.69 2.51
C LYS A 156 10.77 25.11 1.51
N GLU A 157 12.04 25.45 1.65
CA GLU A 157 13.15 24.91 0.84
C GLU A 157 13.34 23.41 1.05
N ALA A 158 13.31 22.95 2.31
CA ALA A 158 13.41 21.52 2.62
C ALA A 158 12.26 20.73 2.00
N LEU A 159 11.02 21.24 2.11
CA LEU A 159 9.84 20.63 1.49
C LEU A 159 9.94 20.66 -0.05
N ALA A 160 10.33 21.79 -0.65
CA ALA A 160 10.50 21.91 -2.10
C ALA A 160 11.56 20.92 -2.63
N LYS A 161 12.68 20.76 -1.91
CA LYS A 161 13.72 19.76 -2.22
C LYS A 161 13.17 18.35 -2.17
N LYS A 162 12.40 18.00 -1.13
CA LYS A 162 11.73 16.68 -1.02
C LYS A 162 10.78 16.42 -2.19
N LEU A 163 10.04 17.43 -2.60
CA LEU A 163 9.09 17.38 -3.73
C LEU A 163 9.75 17.56 -5.10
N LYS A 164 11.07 17.76 -5.17
CA LYS A 164 11.83 18.05 -6.40
C LYS A 164 11.21 19.19 -7.21
N THR A 165 10.85 20.28 -6.54
CA THR A 165 10.23 21.47 -7.13
C THR A 165 10.87 22.76 -6.60
N GLU A 166 10.44 23.90 -7.13
CA GLU A 166 10.86 25.22 -6.66
C GLU A 166 9.99 25.72 -5.49
N THR A 167 10.59 26.51 -4.59
CA THR A 167 9.90 27.09 -3.43
C THR A 167 8.69 27.95 -3.79
N LYS A 168 8.70 28.60 -4.95
CA LYS A 168 7.56 29.41 -5.45
C LYS A 168 6.32 28.57 -5.71
N ASN A 169 6.48 27.27 -6.00
CA ASN A 169 5.37 26.36 -6.28
C ASN A 169 4.76 25.76 -5.02
N ILE A 170 5.39 25.98 -3.85
CA ILE A 170 4.82 25.57 -2.56
C ILE A 170 3.97 26.73 -2.02
N GLN A 171 2.70 26.45 -1.71
CA GLN A 171 1.73 27.47 -1.31
C GLN A 171 1.13 27.14 0.06
N GLY A 172 0.57 28.16 0.73
CA GLY A 172 -0.18 27.97 1.98
C GLY A 172 0.61 27.30 3.10
N LEU A 173 1.92 27.57 3.20
CA LEU A 173 2.76 27.02 4.25
C LEU A 173 2.26 27.46 5.63
N ASN A 174 1.87 26.49 6.45
CA ASN A 174 1.49 26.68 7.85
C ASN A 174 2.40 25.83 8.72
N VAL A 175 3.03 26.43 9.73
CA VAL A 175 4.04 25.77 10.57
C VAL A 175 3.62 25.86 12.02
N ASN A 176 3.60 24.72 12.70
CA ASN A 176 3.48 24.61 14.14
C ASN A 176 4.85 24.30 14.74
N TYR A 177 5.48 25.32 15.34
CA TYR A 177 6.80 25.21 15.95
C TYR A 177 6.79 24.48 17.31
N ASN A 178 5.64 24.32 17.96
CA ASN A 178 5.58 23.62 19.25
C ASN A 178 5.84 22.13 19.11
N ASN A 179 5.46 21.54 17.97
CA ASN A 179 5.63 20.12 17.68
C ASN A 179 6.45 19.88 16.41
N ASN A 180 7.03 20.93 15.81
CA ASN A 180 7.78 20.89 14.56
C ASN A 180 7.05 20.17 13.42
N THR A 181 5.76 20.48 13.26
CA THR A 181 4.93 19.98 12.15
C THR A 181 4.40 21.12 11.32
N GLY A 182 3.81 20.80 10.18
CA GLY A 182 3.12 21.79 9.39
C GLY A 182 2.40 21.21 8.19
N THR A 183 1.76 22.10 7.44
CA THR A 183 1.06 21.77 6.22
C THR A 183 1.38 22.75 5.11
N ALA A 184 1.25 22.29 3.86
CA ALA A 184 1.39 23.13 2.67
C ALA A 184 0.69 22.49 1.48
N TYR A 185 0.42 23.28 0.45
CA TYR A 185 -0.03 22.78 -0.85
C TYR A 185 1.17 22.54 -1.76
N GLY A 186 1.21 21.36 -2.37
CA GLY A 186 2.24 20.96 -3.32
C GLY A 186 2.12 21.67 -4.67
N PRO A 187 3.10 21.48 -5.56
CA PRO A 187 3.19 22.18 -6.85
C PRO A 187 2.07 21.83 -7.83
N LYS A 188 1.53 20.60 -7.75
CA LYS A 188 0.57 20.05 -8.73
C LYS A 188 -0.78 19.69 -8.16
N SER A 189 -0.94 19.72 -6.83
CA SER A 189 -2.17 19.30 -6.18
C SER A 189 -2.71 20.36 -5.26
N SER A 190 -4.02 20.58 -5.32
CA SER A 190 -4.79 21.24 -4.24
C SER A 190 -4.84 20.40 -2.96
N ASN A 191 -4.23 19.20 -2.95
CA ASN A 191 -4.19 18.36 -1.76
C ASN A 191 -3.22 18.93 -0.74
N LEU A 192 -3.69 19.00 0.51
CA LEU A 192 -2.89 19.44 1.63
C LEU A 192 -1.86 18.36 1.98
N LEU A 193 -0.59 18.75 1.95
CA LEU A 193 0.53 17.92 2.38
C LEU A 193 0.81 18.20 3.86
N GLU A 194 1.08 17.15 4.62
CA GLU A 194 1.54 17.23 6.00
C GLU A 194 3.04 16.97 6.04
N PHE A 195 3.76 17.67 6.92
CA PHE A 195 5.18 17.44 7.13
C PHE A 195 5.57 17.59 8.59
N LYS A 196 6.71 17.01 8.93
CA LYS A 196 7.41 17.18 10.20
C LYS A 196 8.89 17.47 9.96
N PHE A 197 9.52 18.09 10.94
CA PHE A 197 10.96 18.37 10.91
C PHE A 197 11.53 18.29 12.33
N SER A 198 12.85 18.27 12.41
CA SER A 198 13.60 18.46 13.66
C SER A 198 14.43 19.72 13.57
N VAL A 199 14.76 20.32 14.72
CA VAL A 199 15.57 21.54 14.76
C VAL A 199 16.99 21.19 15.19
N LYS A 200 17.95 21.59 14.37
CA LYS A 200 19.37 21.53 14.72
C LYS A 200 19.77 22.86 15.34
N ASN A 201 20.03 22.86 16.65
CA ASN A 201 20.51 24.05 17.35
C ASN A 201 21.90 24.42 16.84
N SER A 202 22.06 25.65 16.35
CA SER A 202 23.37 26.18 16.03
C SER A 202 24.10 26.44 17.35
N SER A 203 25.17 25.68 17.62
CA SER A 203 26.03 25.91 18.77
C SER A 203 26.49 27.37 18.74
N PRO A 204 26.43 28.12 19.86
CA PRO A 204 26.99 29.46 19.88
C PRO A 204 28.46 29.35 19.48
N LYS A 205 28.86 30.06 18.42
CA LYS A 205 30.28 30.27 18.13
C LYS A 205 30.87 30.94 19.36
N GLN A 206 31.64 30.19 20.16
CA GLN A 206 32.50 30.78 21.16
C GLN A 206 33.50 31.66 20.40
N SER A 207 33.33 32.97 20.53
CA SER A 207 34.25 34.01 20.06
C SER A 207 35.45 34.09 20.98
#